data_AF-A0A6C0DUB6-F1
#
_entry.id   AF-A0A6C0DUB6-F1
#
_cell.length_a   1.000
_cell.length_b   1.000
_cell.length_c   1.000
_cell.angle_alpha   90.00
_cell.angle_beta   90.00
_cell.angle_gamma   90.00
#
_symmetry.space_group_name_H-M   'P 1'
#
loop_
_entity.id
_entity.type
_entity.pdbx_description
1 polymer ?
#
loop_
_entity_poly.entity_id
_entity_poly.type
_entity_poly.pdbx_seq_one_letter_code
_entity_poly.pdbx_strand_id
1 'polypeptide(L)' 'MEKYTPPKSAPLPADFDEFYASLSPQERELHQLAIDKLQSSYFVQWTHFYKKWKKAKDAASTTVTK' A
#
# COMPACT_ATOMS: atom_id res chain seq x y z
N MET A 1 -4.71 21.81 -29.29
CA MET A 1 -3.82 21.36 -28.18
C MET A 1 -4.67 20.48 -27.28
N GLU A 2 -4.47 19.16 -27.33
CA GLU A 2 -5.12 18.28 -26.36
C GLU A 2 -4.52 18.58 -24.98
N LYS A 3 -5.38 18.96 -24.03
CA LYS A 3 -4.97 19.17 -22.63
C LYS A 3 -4.46 17.84 -22.09
N TYR A 4 -3.22 17.81 -21.61
CA TYR A 4 -2.71 16.65 -20.87
C TYR A 4 -3.61 16.40 -19.66
N THR A 5 -4.33 15.27 -19.67
CA THR A 5 -5.00 14.73 -18.49
C THR A 5 -4.05 13.74 -17.84
N PRO A 6 -3.55 14.02 -16.62
CA PRO A 6 -2.72 13.07 -15.91
C PRO A 6 -3.47 11.73 -15.79
N PRO A 7 -2.79 10.60 -16.02
CA PRO A 7 -3.40 9.30 -15.82
C PRO A 7 -3.92 9.20 -14.38
N LYS A 8 -5.14 8.68 -14.21
CA LYS A 8 -5.73 8.47 -12.88
C LYS A 8 -4.77 7.65 -12.03
N SER A 9 -4.57 8.09 -10.78
CA SER A 9 -3.83 7.34 -9.77
C SER A 9 -4.34 5.91 -9.71
N ALA A 10 -3.42 4.95 -9.56
CA ALA A 10 -3.77 3.55 -9.48
C ALA A 10 -4.78 3.31 -8.34
N PRO A 11 -5.77 2.42 -8.53
CA PRO A 11 -6.71 2.09 -7.47
C PRO A 11 -5.95 1.54 -6.26
N LEU A 12 -6.25 2.08 -5.08
CA LEU A 12 -5.72 1.58 -3.82
C LEU A 12 -6.27 0.16 -3.55
N PRO A 13 -5.48 -0.74 -2.97
CA PRO A 13 -5.97 -2.05 -2.55
C PRO A 13 -7.14 -1.92 -1.57
N ALA A 14 -8.11 -2.84 -1.63
CA ALA A 14 -9.23 -2.87 -0.68
C ALA A 14 -8.76 -3.05 0.78
N ASP A 15 -7.62 -3.73 0.97
CA ASP A 15 -7.01 -3.97 2.28
C ASP A 15 -6.10 -2.81 2.77
N PHE A 16 -6.07 -1.68 2.05
CA PHE A 16 -5.10 -0.60 2.32
C PHE A 16 -5.28 0.03 3.70
N ASP A 17 -6.53 0.24 4.14
CA ASP A 17 -6.79 0.86 5.45
C ASP A 17 -6.27 -0.01 6.61
N GLU A 18 -6.41 -1.33 6.50
CA GLU A 18 -5.87 -2.27 7.49
C GLU A 18 -4.34 -2.30 7.48
N PHE A 19 -3.74 -2.27 6.29
CA PHE A 19 -2.30 -2.16 6.15
C PHE A 19 -1.80 -0.85 6.79
N TYR A 20 -2.43 0.28 6.48
CA TYR A 20 -2.04 1.59 6.99
C TYR A 20 -2.21 1.69 8.52
N ALA A 21 -3.26 1.08 9.07
CA ALA A 21 -3.47 0.99 10.52
C ALA A 21 -2.40 0.16 11.23
N SER A 22 -1.81 -0.83 10.55
CA SER A 22 -0.73 -1.66 11.11
C SER A 22 0.64 -0.98 11.14
N LEU A 23 0.80 0.16 10.44
CA LEU A 23 2.07 0.87 10.33
C LEU A 23 2.41 1.69 11.58
N SER A 24 3.67 1.59 12.01
CA SER A 24 4.23 2.52 12.99
C SER A 24 4.25 3.97 12.46
N PRO A 25 4.40 4.98 13.33
CA PRO A 25 4.47 6.38 12.90
C PRO A 25 5.57 6.63 11.86
N GLN A 26 6.75 6.02 12.05
CA GLN A 26 7.90 6.16 11.14
C GLN A 26 7.61 5.55 9.76
N GLU A 27 6.93 4.41 9.72
CA GLU A 27 6.56 3.75 8.47
C GLU A 27 5.48 4.52 7.71
N ARG A 28 4.57 5.19 8.42
CA ARG A 28 3.58 6.10 7.82
C ARG A 28 4.25 7.31 7.19
N GLU A 29 5.25 7.90 7.86
CA GLU A 29 6.03 9.00 7.30
C GLU A 29 6.79 8.57 6.03
N LEU A 30 7.43 7.39 6.07
CA LEU A 30 8.12 6.83 4.90
C LEU A 30 7.14 6.56 3.74
N HIS A 31 5.96 6.03 4.04
CA HIS A 31 4.90 5.80 3.06
C HIS A 31 4.42 7.12 2.43
N GLN A 32 4.22 8.16 3.25
CA GLN A 32 3.82 9.48 2.77
C GLN A 32 4.90 10.11 1.88
N LEU A 33 6.18 9.96 2.27
CA LEU A 33 7.32 10.43 1.49
C LEU A 33 7.45 9.68 0.16
N ALA A 34 7.16 8.38 0.14
CA ALA A 34 7.11 7.60 -1.09
C ALA A 34 6.00 8.07 -2.03
N ILE A 35 4.80 8.36 -1.51
CA ILE A 35 3.70 8.93 -2.32
C ILE A 35 4.11 10.28 -2.92
N ASP A 36 4.72 11.16 -2.12
CA ASP A 36 5.14 12.49 -2.57
C ASP A 36 6.22 12.43 -3.66
N LYS A 37 7.22 11.55 -3.50
CA LYS A 37 8.38 11.48 -4.40
C LYS A 37 8.15 10.65 -5.65
N LEU A 38 7.40 9.56 -5.55
CA LEU A 38 7.19 8.62 -6.65
C LEU A 38 5.82 8.82 -7.32
N GLN A 39 4.86 9.46 -6.67
CA GLN A 39 3.54 9.80 -7.21
C GLN A 39 2.89 8.61 -7.94
N SER A 40 2.68 8.74 -9.26
CA SER A 40 2.07 7.71 -10.11
C SER A 40 2.91 6.44 -10.27
N SER A 41 4.20 6.48 -9.92
CA SER A 41 5.10 5.32 -9.94
C SER A 41 5.07 4.52 -8.63
N TYR A 42 4.39 5.02 -7.59
CA TYR A 42 4.28 4.31 -6.33
C TYR A 42 3.05 3.40 -6.30
N PHE A 43 3.30 2.10 -6.24
CA PHE A 43 2.27 1.08 -6.09
C PHE A 43 2.48 0.34 -4.78
N VAL A 44 1.67 0.66 -3.76
CA VAL A 44 1.85 0.10 -2.41
C VAL A 44 1.85 -1.45 -2.44
N GLN A 45 1.01 -2.04 -3.29
CA GLN A 45 0.89 -3.49 -3.49
C GLN A 45 2.18 -4.19 -3.95
N TRP A 46 3.10 -3.45 -4.56
CA TRP A 46 4.36 -3.99 -5.05
C TRP A 46 5.50 -3.85 -4.05
N THR A 47 5.32 -3.02 -3.01
CA THR A 47 6.32 -2.82 -1.97
C THR A 47 6.56 -4.10 -1.17
N HIS A 48 7.82 -4.31 -0.76
CA HIS A 48 8.17 -5.41 0.13
C HIS A 48 7.41 -5.34 1.45
N PHE A 49 7.10 -4.13 1.91
CA PHE A 49 6.38 -3.88 3.15
C PHE A 49 4.96 -4.44 3.09
N TYR A 50 4.21 -4.10 2.03
CA TYR A 50 2.87 -4.62 1.81
C TYR A 50 2.85 -6.14 1.61
N LYS A 51 3.80 -6.68 0.82
CA LYS A 51 3.92 -8.14 0.60
C LYS A 51 4.17 -8.91 1.90
N LYS A 52 5.02 -8.38 2.77
CA LYS A 52 5.32 -9.00 4.08
C LYS A 52 4.09 -8.97 4.99
N TRP A 53 3.40 -7.83 5.06
CA TRP A 53 2.18 -7.70 5.83
C TRP A 53 1.09 -8.65 5.34
N LYS A 54 0.84 -8.68 4.02
CA LYS A 54 -0.18 -9.56 3.42
C LYS A 54 0.11 -11.04 3.71
N LYS A 55 1.38 -11.46 3.57
CA LYS A 55 1.80 -12.82 3.93
C LYS A 55 1.54 -13.15 5.41
N ALA A 56 1.75 -12.20 6.31
CA ALA A 56 1.47 -12.38 7.75
C ALA A 56 -0.04 -12.46 8.03
N LYS A 57 -0.85 -11.62 7.36
CA LYS A 57 -2.32 -11.66 7.43
C LYS A 57 -2.87 -13.00 6.95
N ASP A 58 -2.41 -13.47 5.80
CA ASP A 58 -2.83 -14.76 5.23
C ASP A 58 -2.46 -15.92 6.17
N ALA A 59 -1.26 -15.91 6.75
CA ALA A 59 -0.84 -16.91 7.73
C ALA A 59 -1.70 -16.87 9.01
N ALA A 60 -2.04 -15.69 9.53
CA ALA A 60 -2.90 -15.53 10.69
C ALA A 60 -4.32 -16.07 10.44
N SER A 61 -4.89 -15.79 9.25
CA SER A 61 -6.23 -16.30 8.87
C SER A 61 -6.30 -17.82 8.78
N THR A 62 -5.19 -18.49 8.43
CA THR A 62 -5.13 -19.95 8.30
C THR A 62 -5.17 -20.67 9.67
N THR A 63 -4.81 -19.97 10.75
CA THR A 63 -4.63 -20.60 12.08
C THR A 63 -5.93 -20.66 12.89
N VAL A 64 -6.97 -19.94 12.49
CA VAL A 64 -8.26 -19.86 13.23
C VAL A 64 -9.21 -21.03 12.91
N THR A 65 -8.89 -21.86 11.91
CA THR A 65 -9.76 -22.95 11.42
C THR A 65 -9.25 -24.35 11.79
N LYS A 66 -8.61 -24.55 12.94
CA LYS A 66 -8.18 -25.89 13.38
C LYS A 66 -8.52 -26.18 14.83
#